data_AF-A0A7C1H0V2-F1
#
_entry.id   AF-A0A7C1H0V2-F1
#
_cell.length_a   1.000
_cell.length_b   1.000
_cell.length_c   1.000
_cell.angle_alpha   90.00
_cell.angle_beta   90.00
_cell.angle_gamma   90.00
#
_symmetry.space_group_name_H-M   'P 1'
#
loop_
_entity.id
_entity.type
_entity.pdbx_description
1 polymer ?
#
loop_
_entity_poly.entity_id
_entity_poly.type
_entity_poly.pdbx_seq_one_letter_code
_entity_poly.pdbx_strand_id
1 'polypeptide(L)'
;GLWLVQELLREWRKSDPNLDHYALTKMAQTARSYERKIDVESEAFKKPRNMEKAMLFEAEKLGISLQDRGEIIRAALEGIAYQTEQTRRQLQSITGRSMRNIKMVGGGIRNRLLCQLVSDYTGLPVVAGPAEGTATGNIIVQMLGLGELSDLSQAHDLIQRSFNFQEYTPEK
;
A
#
# COMPACT_ATOMS: atom_id res chain seq x y z
N GLY A 1 -1.10 3.64 5.13
CA GLY A 1 -0.29 2.78 4.24
C GLY A 1 1.04 3.43 3.94
N LEU A 2 1.16 4.18 2.84
CA LEU A 2 2.47 4.65 2.32
C LEU A 2 3.11 5.87 3.00
N TRP A 3 2.51 6.35 4.10
CA TRP A 3 3.03 7.52 4.80
C TRP A 3 4.48 7.34 5.27
N LEU A 4 4.88 6.13 5.69
CA LEU A 4 6.26 5.80 6.05
C LEU A 4 7.23 6.09 4.89
N VAL A 5 6.89 5.62 3.68
CA VAL A 5 7.68 5.84 2.47
C VAL A 5 7.70 7.31 2.06
N GLN A 6 6.58 8.03 2.23
CA GLN A 6 6.49 9.46 1.94
C GLN A 6 7.39 10.29 2.86
N GLU A 7 7.41 9.98 4.15
CA GLU A 7 8.27 10.68 5.12
C GLU A 7 9.75 10.37 4.91
N LEU A 8 10.11 9.10 4.63
CA LEU A 8 11.48 8.74 4.24
C LEU A 8 11.93 9.52 3.01
N LEU A 9 11.10 9.57 1.97
CA LEU A 9 11.41 10.34 0.77
C LEU A 9 11.56 11.83 1.07
N ARG A 10 10.68 12.41 1.90
CA ARG A 10 10.75 13.81 2.33
C ARG A 10 12.05 14.12 3.05
N GLU A 11 12.52 13.23 3.91
CA GLU A 11 13.78 13.39 4.64
C GLU A 11 15.00 13.25 3.73
N TRP A 12 15.04 12.20 2.91
CA TRP A 12 16.18 11.94 2.01
C TRP A 12 16.32 12.98 0.90
N ARG A 13 15.22 13.63 0.49
CA ARG A 13 15.27 14.74 -0.48
C ARG A 13 16.07 15.95 0.00
N LYS A 14 16.31 16.09 1.30
CA LYS A 14 17.17 17.16 1.84
C LYS A 14 18.63 17.00 1.39
N SER A 15 19.09 15.76 1.20
CA SER A 15 20.44 15.45 0.71
C SER A 15 20.47 15.01 -0.74
N ASP A 16 19.35 14.51 -1.28
CA ASP A 16 19.21 14.06 -2.67
C ASP A 16 17.91 14.61 -3.30
N PRO A 17 17.90 15.87 -3.78
CA PRO A 17 16.69 16.54 -4.26
C PRO A 17 15.99 15.85 -5.44
N ASN A 18 16.71 15.03 -6.22
CA ASN A 18 16.19 14.35 -7.40
C ASN A 18 15.60 12.97 -7.08
N LEU A 19 15.70 12.50 -5.83
CA LEU A 19 15.12 11.23 -5.42
C LEU A 19 13.59 11.26 -5.57
N ASP A 20 13.02 10.19 -6.13
CA ASP A 20 11.58 10.06 -6.33
C ASP A 20 11.04 8.68 -5.92
N HIS A 21 9.71 8.53 -5.97
CA HIS A 21 9.04 7.28 -5.61
C HIS A 21 9.41 6.12 -6.55
N TYR A 22 9.72 6.41 -7.81
CA TYR A 22 10.07 5.39 -8.79
C TYR A 22 11.43 4.78 -8.47
N ALA A 23 12.44 5.61 -8.20
CA ALA A 23 13.76 5.20 -7.76
C ALA A 23 13.69 4.37 -6.47
N LEU A 24 12.92 4.81 -5.47
CA LEU A 24 12.74 4.07 -4.22
C LEU A 24 12.08 2.70 -4.44
N THR A 25 11.07 2.63 -5.30
CA THR A 25 10.40 1.36 -5.63
C THR A 25 11.38 0.41 -6.30
N LYS A 26 12.20 0.91 -7.23
CA LYS A 26 13.23 0.10 -7.92
C LYS A 26 14.29 -0.43 -6.95
N MET A 27 14.76 0.39 -6.02
CA MET A 27 15.71 -0.03 -4.98
C MET A 27 15.12 -1.15 -4.10
N ALA A 28 13.85 -1.02 -3.71
CA ALA A 28 13.16 -2.01 -2.89
C ALA A 28 12.87 -3.34 -3.60
N GLN A 29 12.72 -3.33 -4.94
CA GLN A 29 12.47 -4.55 -5.71
C GLN A 29 13.62 -5.55 -5.60
N THR A 30 14.86 -5.07 -5.65
CA THR A 30 16.08 -5.89 -5.58
C THR A 30 16.62 -6.06 -4.16
N ALA A 31 16.05 -5.34 -3.18
CA ALA A 31 16.48 -5.40 -1.80
C ALA A 31 16.09 -6.72 -1.12
N ARG A 32 16.86 -7.09 -0.11
CA ARG A 32 16.62 -8.29 0.69
C ARG A 32 15.25 -8.24 1.39
N SER A 33 14.52 -9.34 1.29
CA SER A 33 13.35 -9.62 2.15
C SER A 33 13.79 -10.27 3.45
N TYR A 34 13.12 -9.94 4.55
CA TYR A 34 13.43 -10.46 5.88
C TYR A 34 12.24 -11.25 6.41
N GLU A 35 12.42 -12.45 6.97
CA GLU A 35 11.31 -13.27 7.46
C GLU A 35 10.40 -12.53 8.47
N ARG A 36 11.01 -11.83 9.43
CA ARG A 36 10.31 -11.00 10.42
C ARG A 36 9.94 -9.65 9.81
N LYS A 37 8.73 -9.15 10.11
CA LYS A 37 8.17 -7.93 9.52
C LYS A 37 8.07 -6.82 10.55
N ILE A 38 8.43 -5.61 10.14
CA ILE A 38 8.29 -4.40 10.94
C ILE A 38 6.82 -4.13 11.22
N ASP A 39 6.50 -3.86 12.48
CA ASP A 39 5.19 -3.38 12.89
C ASP A 39 5.00 -1.92 12.46
N VAL A 40 4.32 -1.73 11.32
CA VAL A 40 4.06 -0.41 10.73
C VAL A 40 3.04 0.41 11.53
N GLU A 41 2.45 -0.15 12.58
CA GLU A 41 1.56 0.55 13.52
C GLU A 41 2.26 0.98 14.81
N SER A 42 3.57 0.70 14.95
CA SER A 42 4.37 1.07 16.12
C SER A 42 4.24 2.57 16.48
N GLU A 43 4.20 2.86 17.78
CA GLU A 43 4.23 4.23 18.32
C GLU A 43 5.42 5.05 17.80
N ALA A 44 6.54 4.39 17.46
CA ALA A 44 7.72 5.02 16.88
C ALA A 44 7.41 5.77 15.57
N PHE A 45 6.36 5.33 14.84
CA PHE A 45 5.95 5.92 13.58
C PHE A 45 4.89 7.01 13.72
N LYS A 46 4.26 7.26 14.88
CA LYS A 46 3.17 8.26 14.93
C LYS A 46 3.65 9.71 14.77
N LYS A 47 4.80 10.06 15.35
CA LYS A 47 5.43 11.39 15.29
C LYS A 47 6.95 11.29 15.36
N PRO A 48 7.60 10.65 14.36
CA PRO A 48 9.03 10.46 14.40
C PRO A 48 9.74 11.81 14.23
N ARG A 49 10.79 12.04 15.02
CA ARG A 49 11.73 13.14 14.77
C ARG A 49 12.55 12.89 13.49
N ASN A 50 12.79 11.61 13.20
CA ASN A 50 13.46 11.13 12.00
C ASN A 50 12.90 9.75 11.65
N MET A 51 12.31 9.62 10.46
CA MET A 51 11.64 8.40 10.02
C MET A 51 12.62 7.26 9.78
N GLU A 52 13.79 7.54 9.21
CA GLU A 52 14.83 6.52 8.96
C GLU A 52 15.31 5.88 10.26
N LYS A 53 15.61 6.67 11.29
CA LYS A 53 15.98 6.17 12.61
C LYS A 53 14.86 5.37 13.27
N ALA A 54 13.59 5.76 13.09
CA ALA A 54 12.46 4.99 13.58
C ALA A 54 12.37 3.62 12.90
N MET A 55 12.57 3.56 11.58
CA MET A 55 12.62 2.31 10.83
C MET A 55 13.75 1.39 11.29
N LEU A 56 14.95 1.94 11.46
CA LEU A 56 16.11 1.19 11.97
C LEU A 56 15.87 0.66 13.39
N PHE A 57 15.26 1.47 14.26
CA PHE A 57 14.92 1.07 15.62
C PHE A 57 13.89 -0.08 15.67
N GLU A 58 12.84 -0.04 14.85
CA GLU A 58 11.88 -1.15 14.77
C GLU A 58 12.51 -2.41 14.16
N ALA A 59 13.40 -2.27 13.19
CA ALA A 59 14.14 -3.39 12.63
C ALA A 59 15.07 -4.03 13.68
N GLU A 60 15.76 -3.23 14.50
CA GLU A 60 16.67 -3.70 15.54
C GLU A 60 15.97 -4.53 16.62
N LYS A 61 14.74 -4.15 17.03
CA LYS A 61 13.91 -4.97 17.93
C LYS A 61 13.65 -6.38 17.40
N LEU A 62 13.64 -6.51 16.06
CA LEU A 62 13.49 -7.76 15.34
C LEU A 62 14.84 -8.38 14.98
N GLY A 63 15.97 -7.89 15.50
CA GLY A 63 17.31 -8.37 15.13
C GLY A 63 17.61 -8.29 13.63
N ILE A 64 16.99 -7.35 12.92
CA ILE A 64 17.22 -7.07 11.50
C ILE A 64 18.15 -5.85 11.39
N SER A 65 19.18 -5.95 10.56
CA SER A 65 20.07 -4.84 10.26
C SER A 65 19.85 -4.41 8.80
N LEU A 66 19.13 -3.30 8.62
CA LEU A 66 18.85 -2.73 7.30
C LEU A 66 20.07 -1.94 6.81
N GLN A 67 20.63 -2.34 5.67
CA GLN A 67 21.93 -1.81 5.20
C GLN A 67 21.80 -0.56 4.34
N ASP A 68 20.71 -0.41 3.60
CA ASP A 68 20.54 0.67 2.64
C ASP A 68 19.08 1.15 2.52
N ARG A 69 18.89 2.22 1.74
CA ARG A 69 17.56 2.80 1.47
C ARG A 69 16.60 1.78 0.84
N GLY A 70 17.10 0.88 0.01
CA GLY A 70 16.32 -0.17 -0.62
C GLY A 70 15.75 -1.14 0.40
N GLU A 71 16.57 -1.62 1.34
CA GLU A 71 16.15 -2.48 2.43
C GLU A 71 15.17 -1.78 3.37
N ILE A 72 15.38 -0.50 3.67
CA ILE A 72 14.44 0.29 4.49
C ILE A 72 13.08 0.40 3.81
N ILE A 73 13.03 0.74 2.52
CA ILE A 73 11.76 0.80 1.79
C ILE A 73 11.14 -0.59 1.65
N ARG A 74 11.93 -1.63 1.38
CA ARG A 74 11.44 -3.01 1.29
C ARG A 74 10.79 -3.44 2.60
N ALA A 75 11.44 -3.20 3.73
CA ALA A 75 10.89 -3.53 5.04
C ALA A 75 9.60 -2.75 5.35
N ALA A 76 9.51 -1.47 4.97
CA ALA A 76 8.29 -0.68 5.11
C ALA A 76 7.13 -1.25 4.26
N LEU A 77 7.39 -1.57 2.99
CA LEU A 77 6.37 -2.10 2.07
C LEU A 77 5.88 -3.49 2.51
N GLU A 78 6.79 -4.37 2.92
CA GLU A 78 6.44 -5.70 3.43
C GLU A 78 5.69 -5.61 4.76
N GLY A 79 6.06 -4.68 5.65
CA GLY A 79 5.32 -4.43 6.89
C GLY A 79 3.87 -3.99 6.61
N ILE A 80 3.65 -3.14 5.61
CA ILE A 80 2.30 -2.74 5.18
C ILE A 80 1.52 -3.94 4.62
N ALA A 81 2.14 -4.75 3.76
CA ALA A 81 1.50 -5.92 3.17
C ALA A 81 1.16 -6.98 4.24
N TYR A 82 2.08 -7.21 5.19
CA TYR A 82 1.87 -8.10 6.32
C TYR A 82 0.73 -7.62 7.22
N GLN A 83 0.71 -6.33 7.59
CA GLN A 83 -0.38 -5.74 8.37
C GLN A 83 -1.73 -5.87 7.65
N THR A 84 -1.73 -5.71 6.33
CA THR A 84 -2.94 -5.91 5.50
C THR A 84 -3.46 -7.34 5.63
N GLU A 85 -2.59 -8.35 5.62
CA GLU A 85 -2.97 -9.74 5.85
C GLU A 85 -3.49 -9.99 7.27
N GLN A 86 -2.88 -9.38 8.29
CA GLN A 86 -3.37 -9.47 9.67
C GLN A 86 -4.79 -8.88 9.79
N THR A 87 -5.01 -7.68 9.26
CA THR A 87 -6.34 -7.05 9.22
C THR A 87 -7.33 -7.91 8.45
N ARG A 88 -6.92 -8.51 7.32
CA ARG A 88 -7.77 -9.40 6.53
C ARG A 88 -8.24 -10.61 7.37
N ARG A 89 -7.34 -11.27 8.08
CA ARG A 89 -7.68 -12.42 8.95
C ARG A 89 -8.62 -12.02 10.07
N GLN A 90 -8.39 -10.88 10.71
CA GLN A 90 -9.26 -10.36 11.77
C GLN A 90 -10.66 -10.04 11.25
N LEU A 91 -10.78 -9.40 10.08
CA LEU A 91 -12.08 -9.14 9.45
C LEU A 91 -12.81 -10.45 9.13
N GLN A 92 -12.10 -11.46 8.65
CA GLN A 92 -12.69 -12.78 8.38
C GLN A 92 -13.17 -13.47 9.67
N SER A 93 -12.42 -13.38 10.78
CA SER A 93 -12.85 -13.98 12.05
C SER A 93 -14.07 -13.27 12.65
N ILE A 94 -14.18 -11.95 12.48
CA ILE A 94 -15.31 -11.15 12.98
C ILE A 94 -16.56 -11.39 12.13
N THR A 95 -16.42 -11.42 10.80
CA THR A 95 -17.57 -11.46 9.88
C THR A 95 -17.99 -12.88 9.48
N GLY A 96 -17.13 -13.88 9.68
CA GLY A 96 -17.33 -15.25 9.19
C GLY A 96 -17.28 -15.37 7.66
N ARG A 97 -16.91 -14.31 6.92
CA ARG A 97 -16.93 -14.28 5.45
C ARG A 97 -15.53 -14.39 4.87
N SER A 98 -15.36 -15.27 3.89
CA SER A 98 -14.14 -15.35 3.08
C SER A 98 -14.06 -14.17 2.11
N MET A 99 -12.91 -13.49 2.08
CA MET A 99 -12.61 -12.49 1.04
C MET A 99 -12.07 -13.17 -0.21
N ARG A 100 -12.50 -12.70 -1.39
CA ARG A 100 -12.13 -13.28 -2.69
C ARG A 100 -11.08 -12.47 -3.45
N ASN A 101 -10.97 -11.18 -3.15
CA ASN A 101 -10.01 -10.25 -3.74
C ASN A 101 -9.85 -9.05 -2.82
N ILE A 102 -8.83 -8.24 -3.12
CA ILE A 102 -8.59 -6.94 -2.49
C ILE A 102 -8.66 -5.88 -3.58
N LYS A 103 -9.57 -4.91 -3.42
CA LYS A 103 -9.61 -3.70 -4.26
C LYS A 103 -8.77 -2.63 -3.60
N MET A 104 -7.67 -2.23 -4.23
CA MET A 104 -6.82 -1.14 -3.77
C MET A 104 -7.11 0.14 -4.56
N VAL A 105 -7.24 1.25 -3.86
CA VAL A 105 -7.44 2.60 -4.42
C VAL A 105 -6.49 3.59 -3.75
N GLY A 106 -6.44 4.83 -4.24
CA GLY A 106 -5.58 5.87 -3.68
C GLY A 106 -4.21 5.93 -4.36
N GLY A 107 -3.42 6.95 -4.06
CA GLY A 107 -2.08 7.14 -4.65
C GLY A 107 -1.12 5.97 -4.43
N GLY A 108 -1.40 5.11 -3.45
CA GLY A 108 -0.56 3.96 -3.14
C GLY A 108 -0.50 2.87 -4.19
N ILE A 109 -1.52 2.79 -5.04
CA ILE A 109 -1.55 1.81 -6.14
C ILE A 109 -0.49 2.08 -7.21
N ARG A 110 0.12 3.27 -7.22
CA ARG A 110 1.22 3.60 -8.13
C ARG A 110 2.51 2.84 -7.77
N ASN A 111 2.62 2.36 -6.52
CA ASN A 111 3.71 1.49 -6.12
C ASN A 111 3.34 0.04 -6.47
N ARG A 112 3.77 -0.42 -7.65
CA ARG A 112 3.47 -1.77 -8.14
C ARG A 112 4.03 -2.87 -7.23
N LEU A 113 5.18 -2.63 -6.62
CA LEU A 113 5.76 -3.58 -5.65
C LEU A 113 4.85 -3.75 -4.44
N LEU A 114 4.27 -2.66 -3.91
CA LEU A 114 3.30 -2.75 -2.82
C LEU A 114 2.07 -3.57 -3.21
N CYS A 115 1.50 -3.32 -4.40
CA CYS A 115 0.35 -4.09 -4.87
C CYS A 115 0.66 -5.58 -5.00
N GLN A 116 1.82 -5.93 -5.55
CA GLN A 116 2.25 -7.32 -5.66
C GLN A 116 2.45 -7.94 -4.27
N LEU A 117 3.20 -7.28 -3.38
CA LEU A 117 3.40 -7.76 -2.01
C LEU A 117 2.06 -7.97 -1.30
N VAL A 118 1.10 -7.03 -1.38
CA VAL A 118 -0.23 -7.23 -0.78
C VAL A 118 -0.90 -8.49 -1.34
N SER A 119 -0.79 -8.76 -2.64
CA SER A 119 -1.31 -10.00 -3.23
C SER A 119 -0.61 -11.23 -2.66
N ASP A 120 0.72 -11.21 -2.58
CA ASP A 120 1.54 -12.33 -2.09
C ASP A 120 1.27 -12.64 -0.61
N TYR A 121 1.26 -11.64 0.26
CA TYR A 121 1.02 -11.82 1.70
C TYR A 121 -0.40 -12.29 2.00
N THR A 122 -1.37 -11.81 1.23
CA THR A 122 -2.78 -12.13 1.48
C THR A 122 -3.23 -13.41 0.80
N GLY A 123 -2.46 -13.88 -0.19
CA GLY A 123 -2.84 -14.99 -1.07
C GLY A 123 -4.08 -14.69 -1.91
N LEU A 124 -4.44 -13.41 -2.07
CA LEU A 124 -5.62 -12.97 -2.82
C LEU A 124 -5.24 -12.13 -4.04
N PRO A 125 -6.01 -12.22 -5.14
CA PRO A 125 -5.89 -11.28 -6.23
C PRO A 125 -6.12 -9.84 -5.75
N VAL A 126 -5.27 -8.93 -6.21
CA VAL A 126 -5.41 -7.49 -5.99
C VAL A 126 -5.86 -6.83 -7.29
N VAL A 127 -6.91 -6.02 -7.21
CA VAL A 127 -7.36 -5.14 -8.30
C VAL A 127 -7.05 -3.71 -7.89
N ALA A 128 -6.10 -3.09 -8.59
CA ALA A 128 -5.61 -1.75 -8.31
C ALA A 128 -6.27 -0.72 -9.25
N GLY A 129 -7.02 0.22 -8.68
CA GLY A 129 -7.64 1.31 -9.42
C GLY A 129 -9.00 1.74 -8.85
N PRO A 130 -9.40 3.02 -9.03
CA PRO A 130 -8.60 4.13 -9.54
C PRO A 130 -7.72 4.77 -8.44
N ALA A 131 -6.69 5.51 -8.85
CA ALA A 131 -5.83 6.25 -7.91
C ALA A 131 -6.63 7.33 -7.16
N GLU A 132 -7.60 7.96 -7.83
CA GLU A 132 -8.47 8.99 -7.25
C GLU A 132 -9.79 8.40 -6.76
N GLY A 133 -9.73 7.29 -6.00
CA GLY A 133 -10.91 6.55 -5.52
C GLY A 133 -11.91 7.40 -4.72
N THR A 134 -11.42 8.26 -3.84
CA THR A 134 -12.27 9.15 -3.03
C THR A 134 -13.03 10.17 -3.89
N ALA A 135 -12.34 10.84 -4.81
CA ALA A 135 -12.96 11.79 -5.73
C ALA A 135 -13.94 11.09 -6.69
N THR A 136 -13.57 9.91 -7.19
CA THR A 136 -14.43 9.09 -8.05
C THR A 136 -15.73 8.73 -7.35
N GLY A 137 -15.67 8.22 -6.11
CA GLY A 137 -16.87 7.89 -5.34
C GLY A 137 -17.76 9.10 -5.08
N ASN A 138 -17.16 10.26 -4.79
CA ASN A 138 -17.90 11.50 -4.59
C ASN A 138 -18.67 11.93 -5.86
N ILE A 139 -18.03 11.91 -7.03
CA ILE A 139 -18.68 12.24 -8.31
C ILE A 139 -19.84 11.27 -8.60
N ILE A 140 -19.62 9.96 -8.40
CA ILE A 140 -20.64 8.94 -8.65
C ILE A 140 -21.89 9.14 -7.80
N VAL A 141 -21.72 9.45 -6.51
CA VAL A 141 -22.87 9.73 -5.62
C VAL A 141 -23.63 10.98 -6.07
N GLN A 142 -22.94 12.02 -6.55
CA GLN A 142 -23.59 13.21 -7.09
C GLN A 142 -24.37 12.89 -8.38
N MET A 143 -23.80 12.11 -9.30
CA MET A 143 -24.47 11.70 -10.54
C MET A 143 -25.73 10.87 -10.26
N LEU A 144 -25.69 9.96 -9.27
CA LEU A 144 -26.87 9.23 -8.81
C LEU A 144 -27.93 10.17 -8.24
N GLY A 145 -27.53 11.13 -7.40
CA GLY A 145 -28.43 12.11 -6.80
C GLY A 145 -29.09 13.06 -7.81
N LEU A 146 -28.41 13.33 -8.92
CA LEU A 146 -28.92 14.14 -10.04
C LEU A 146 -29.72 13.34 -11.06
N GLY A 147 -29.78 12.01 -10.94
CA GLY A 147 -30.46 11.14 -11.90
C GLY A 147 -29.69 10.89 -13.20
N GLU A 148 -28.42 11.30 -13.28
CA GLU A 148 -27.52 11.03 -14.41
C GLU A 148 -27.11 9.55 -14.50
N LEU A 149 -27.23 8.82 -13.39
CA LEU A 149 -27.09 7.37 -13.30
C LEU A 149 -28.34 6.79 -12.65
N SER A 150 -28.92 5.74 -13.23
CA SER A 150 -30.15 5.13 -12.69
C SER A 150 -29.92 4.30 -11.42
N ASP A 151 -28.73 3.70 -11.30
CA ASP A 151 -28.42 2.73 -10.25
C ASP A 151 -26.91 2.48 -10.12
N LEU A 152 -26.54 1.64 -9.13
CA LEU A 152 -25.16 1.26 -8.87
C LEU A 152 -24.54 0.39 -9.97
N SER A 153 -25.34 -0.29 -10.80
CA SER A 153 -24.81 -1.05 -11.93
C SER A 153 -24.25 -0.11 -12.99
N GLN A 154 -25.01 0.92 -13.38
CA GLN A 154 -24.52 1.94 -14.31
C GLN A 154 -23.30 2.68 -13.75
N ALA A 155 -23.29 2.95 -12.44
CA ALA A 155 -22.11 3.52 -11.78
C ALA A 155 -20.88 2.61 -11.90
N HIS A 156 -21.04 1.31 -11.67
CA HIS A 156 -19.95 0.34 -11.79
C HIS A 156 -19.43 0.29 -13.23
N ASP A 157 -20.30 0.22 -14.22
CA ASP A 157 -19.93 0.17 -15.64
C ASP A 157 -19.21 1.45 -16.07
N LEU A 158 -19.68 2.62 -15.61
CA LEU A 158 -19.00 3.88 -15.84
C LEU A 158 -17.59 3.89 -15.25
N ILE A 159 -17.42 3.42 -14.02
CA ILE A 159 -16.10 3.34 -13.38
C ILE A 159 -15.19 2.38 -14.18
N GLN A 160 -15.68 1.21 -14.58
CA GLN A 160 -14.90 0.21 -15.33
C GLN A 160 -14.39 0.77 -16.67
N ARG A 161 -15.19 1.53 -17.40
CA ARG A 161 -14.78 2.12 -18.69
C ARG A 161 -13.96 3.40 -18.58
N SER A 162 -13.92 4.03 -17.40
CA SER A 162 -13.25 5.33 -17.21
C SER A 162 -11.79 5.21 -16.74
N PHE A 163 -11.39 4.06 -16.21
CA PHE A 163 -10.07 3.87 -15.61
C PHE A 163 -9.40 2.58 -16.06
N ASN A 164 -8.08 2.61 -16.11
CA ASN A 164 -7.28 1.40 -16.27
C ASN A 164 -7.10 0.74 -14.91
N PHE A 165 -7.61 -0.48 -14.77
CA PHE A 165 -7.37 -1.32 -13.62
C PHE A 165 -6.16 -2.21 -13.89
N GLN A 166 -5.35 -2.43 -12.87
CA GLN A 166 -4.26 -3.39 -12.93
C GLN A 166 -4.53 -4.52 -11.95
N GLU A 167 -4.42 -5.75 -12.44
CA GLU A 167 -4.59 -6.95 -11.63
C GLU A 167 -3.22 -7.51 -11.24
N TYR A 168 -3.13 -8.00 -10.01
CA TYR A 168 -1.98 -8.70 -9.46
C TYR A 168 -2.47 -10.01 -8.89
N THR A 169 -1.77 -11.09 -9.19
CA THR A 169 -2.02 -12.42 -8.63
C THR A 169 -0.84 -12.82 -7.77
N PRO A 170 -1.06 -13.62 -6.70
CA PRO A 170 0.04 -14.03 -5.84
C PRO A 170 1.14 -14.75 -6.63
N GLU A 171 2.37 -14.26 -6.50
CA GLU A 171 3.58 -14.86 -7.05
C GLU A 171 4.26 -15.65 -5.92
N LYS A 172 4.51 -16.95 -6.14
CA LYS A 172 5.14 -17.84 -5.15
C LYS A 172 6.66 -17.77 -5.21
#